data_AF-A0A1Q5PUE9-F1
#
_entry.id   AF-A0A1Q5PUE9-F1
#
_cell.length_a   1.000
_cell.length_b   1.000
_cell.length_c   1.000
_cell.angle_alpha   90.00
_cell.angle_beta   90.00
_cell.angle_gamma   90.00
#
_symmetry.space_group_name_H-M   'P 1'
#
loop_
_entity.id
_entity.type
_entity.pdbx_description
1 polymer ?
#
loop_
_entity_poly.entity_id
_entity_poly.type
_entity_poly.pdbx_seq_one_letter_code
_entity_poly.pdbx_strand_id
1 'polypeptide(L)'
;MGKAISPEAIGKLKQAAIDAYMRDQDFMVIGNEYVYRLESTFVTDRVTRPNEAGIGGGHRTYTNTMPNQGGILKQENDELVAHFDTIRYNIDAVVTPWVDLPEVSEISAVESAFQEFLDQLRPDEDAAVAGTPVTAGDNKGETNLQLPPLTSSDVTAVVWSDLRQMGGEEKWRGETFATFQAKYVSRAQVVAGNLFNAFKSCGGVIAAELGMFEGTRVCLPQLMEDAIGGFAEGGGVDGVAVAEGILNVGRIAKGVVEAFFKKNPWALIDAGAAAKELVTAIVQGAGANVAGGGSYEAGMARLQAIFSGLNEEISHIETACENHLKGLVRRAGANPANFDIQVMALNAEGVERDRQRESKHVAKGGIAIDTSAARVTGSVHMPAVADTLQAMHDRALGINPRPAITRHASVGVGAVGISGGYWDTMWYFLDYLKELADEMRVGGANLVAACNAFDENEQANVDILNKTAAEVVER
;
A
#
# COMPACT_ATOMS: atom_id res chain seq x y z
N MET A 1 -7.28 1.05 -21.32
CA MET A 1 -5.87 0.61 -21.25
C MET A 1 -5.81 -0.84 -21.70
N GLY A 2 -4.67 -1.26 -22.28
CA GLY A 2 -4.53 -2.53 -22.99
C GLY A 2 -3.97 -3.65 -22.11
N LYS A 3 -4.10 -4.90 -22.62
CA LYS A 3 -3.51 -6.11 -22.03
C LYS A 3 -2.02 -5.90 -21.73
N ALA A 4 -1.54 -6.43 -20.61
CA ALA A 4 -0.13 -6.29 -20.21
C ALA A 4 0.83 -6.99 -21.19
N ILE A 5 0.34 -8.04 -21.86
CA ILE A 5 1.01 -8.69 -22.98
C ILE A 5 0.08 -8.67 -24.19
N SER A 6 0.58 -8.22 -25.34
CA SER A 6 -0.24 -8.16 -26.55
C SER A 6 -0.48 -9.57 -27.13
N PRO A 7 -1.66 -9.84 -27.71
CA PRO A 7 -1.91 -11.10 -28.42
C PRO A 7 -0.92 -11.37 -29.56
N GLU A 8 -0.41 -10.30 -30.18
CA GLU A 8 0.60 -10.37 -31.23
C GLU A 8 1.94 -10.89 -30.70
N ALA A 9 2.39 -10.42 -29.53
CA ALA A 9 3.61 -10.91 -28.89
C ALA A 9 3.49 -12.40 -28.52
N ILE A 10 2.32 -12.83 -28.05
CA ILE A 10 2.05 -14.26 -27.77
C ILE A 10 2.11 -15.09 -29.06
N GLY A 11 1.53 -14.58 -30.15
CA GLY A 11 1.59 -15.25 -31.46
C GLY A 11 3.01 -15.40 -31.99
N LYS A 12 3.81 -14.32 -31.91
CA LYS A 12 5.23 -14.31 -32.28
C LYS A 12 6.06 -15.27 -31.41
N LEU A 13 5.81 -15.31 -30.11
CA LEU A 13 6.48 -16.25 -29.20
C LEU A 13 6.18 -17.71 -29.56
N LYS A 14 4.91 -18.03 -29.83
CA LYS A 14 4.49 -19.37 -30.29
C LYS A 14 5.15 -19.76 -31.59
N GLN A 15 5.18 -18.85 -32.56
CA GLN A 15 5.83 -19.09 -33.84
C GLN A 15 7.34 -19.31 -33.67
N ALA A 16 8.02 -18.46 -32.90
CA ALA A 16 9.46 -18.57 -32.64
C ALA A 16 9.82 -19.89 -31.94
N ALA A 17 9.02 -20.34 -30.96
CA ALA A 17 9.23 -21.61 -30.29
C ALA A 17 9.04 -22.82 -31.23
N ILE A 18 8.04 -22.79 -32.11
CA ILE A 18 7.83 -23.84 -33.11
C ILE A 18 8.96 -23.82 -34.15
N ASP A 19 9.44 -22.64 -34.56
CA ASP A 19 10.60 -22.50 -35.44
C ASP A 19 11.86 -23.11 -34.80
N ALA A 20 12.08 -22.88 -33.50
CA ALA A 20 13.18 -23.48 -32.75
C ALA A 20 13.05 -25.02 -32.69
N TYR A 21 11.85 -25.54 -32.43
CA TYR A 21 11.59 -26.98 -32.40
C TYR A 21 11.85 -27.65 -33.76
N MET A 22 11.43 -27.02 -34.86
CA MET A 22 11.68 -27.54 -36.20
C MET A 22 13.16 -27.47 -36.59
N ARG A 23 13.86 -26.42 -36.13
CA ARG A 23 15.32 -26.28 -36.31
C ARG A 23 16.09 -27.38 -35.58
N ASP A 24 15.67 -27.76 -34.37
CA ASP A 24 16.26 -28.89 -33.63
C ASP A 24 16.10 -30.23 -34.34
N GLN A 25 15.16 -30.33 -35.29
CA GLN A 25 14.95 -31.48 -36.17
C GLN A 25 15.59 -31.32 -37.55
N ASP A 26 16.55 -30.40 -37.70
CA ASP A 26 17.27 -30.07 -38.93
C ASP A 26 16.43 -29.46 -40.07
N PHE A 27 15.19 -29.01 -39.79
CA PHE A 27 14.40 -28.30 -40.79
C PHE A 27 14.84 -26.84 -40.93
N MET A 28 14.84 -26.34 -42.17
CA MET A 28 15.11 -24.94 -42.48
C MET A 28 13.81 -24.19 -42.79
N VAL A 29 13.69 -22.95 -42.35
CA VAL A 29 12.55 -22.09 -42.71
C VAL A 29 12.76 -21.52 -44.12
N ILE A 30 11.84 -21.82 -45.04
CA ILE A 30 11.82 -21.26 -46.40
C ILE A 30 10.43 -20.68 -46.67
N GLY A 31 10.30 -19.36 -46.56
CA GLY A 31 9.00 -18.67 -46.69
C GLY A 31 8.02 -19.13 -45.59
N ASN A 32 6.89 -19.72 -46.00
CA ASN A 32 5.84 -20.20 -45.11
C ASN A 32 5.88 -21.73 -44.88
N GLU A 33 7.00 -22.38 -45.19
CA GLU A 33 7.18 -23.82 -45.02
C GLU A 33 8.51 -24.11 -44.30
N TYR A 34 8.52 -25.17 -43.50
CA TYR A 34 9.74 -25.83 -43.04
C TYR A 34 10.16 -26.86 -44.08
N VAL A 35 11.42 -26.85 -44.48
CA VAL A 35 11.95 -27.73 -45.52
C VAL A 35 13.16 -28.48 -45.01
N TYR A 36 13.10 -29.80 -45.09
CA TYR A 36 14.23 -30.68 -44.90
C TYR A 36 14.59 -31.32 -46.25
N ARG A 37 15.87 -31.21 -46.64
CA ARG A 37 16.36 -31.72 -47.92
C ARG A 37 17.53 -32.68 -47.67
N LEU A 38 17.33 -33.94 -48.06
CA LEU A 38 18.42 -34.91 -48.15
C LEU A 38 19.03 -34.83 -49.54
N GLU A 39 20.18 -34.15 -49.65
CA GLU A 39 20.89 -33.98 -50.94
C GLU A 39 21.25 -35.33 -51.60
N SER A 40 21.39 -36.40 -50.81
CA SER A 40 21.75 -37.73 -51.30
C SER A 40 20.60 -38.56 -51.89
N THR A 41 19.33 -38.16 -51.74
CA THR A 41 18.18 -39.07 -52.04
C THR A 41 17.03 -38.47 -52.86
N PHE A 42 17.11 -37.23 -53.36
CA PHE A 42 16.00 -36.57 -54.07
C PHE A 42 14.69 -36.50 -53.24
N VAL A 43 14.84 -36.54 -51.92
CA VAL A 43 13.75 -36.44 -50.94
C VAL A 43 13.63 -35.00 -50.46
N THR A 44 12.42 -34.45 -50.58
CA THR A 44 12.04 -33.18 -49.99
C THR A 44 10.91 -33.41 -49.02
N ASP A 45 11.12 -33.01 -47.77
CA ASP A 45 10.12 -33.04 -46.73
C ASP A 45 9.71 -31.61 -46.40
N ARG A 46 8.41 -31.32 -46.48
CA ARG A 46 7.85 -29.98 -46.30
C ARG A 46 6.81 -30.00 -45.20
N VAL A 47 6.89 -29.07 -44.26
CA VAL A 47 5.89 -28.92 -43.20
C VAL A 47 5.35 -27.50 -43.24
N THR A 48 4.04 -27.35 -43.16
CA THR A 48 3.40 -26.02 -43.11
C THR A 48 3.78 -25.27 -41.84
N ARG A 49 4.22 -24.01 -41.98
CA ARG A 49 4.58 -23.14 -40.84
C ARG A 49 3.34 -22.50 -40.21
N PRO A 50 3.29 -22.31 -38.89
CA PRO A 50 2.23 -21.53 -38.25
C PRO A 50 2.17 -20.09 -38.79
N ASN A 51 0.97 -19.51 -38.79
CA ASN A 51 0.78 -18.10 -39.16
C ASN A 51 1.36 -17.15 -38.10
N GLU A 52 1.28 -15.84 -38.33
CA GLU A 52 1.81 -14.80 -37.41
C GLU A 52 1.13 -14.80 -36.03
N ALA A 53 -0.10 -15.30 -35.93
CA ALA A 53 -0.79 -15.50 -34.65
C ALA A 53 -0.33 -16.78 -33.92
N GLY A 54 0.63 -17.52 -34.50
CA GLY A 54 1.12 -18.78 -33.97
C GLY A 54 0.14 -19.95 -34.15
N ILE A 55 -0.87 -19.83 -35.00
CA ILE A 55 -1.95 -20.83 -35.21
C ILE A 55 -1.69 -21.64 -36.50
N GLY A 56 -2.11 -22.91 -36.50
CA GLY A 56 -2.04 -23.80 -37.67
C GLY A 56 -0.63 -24.32 -37.97
N GLY A 57 -0.44 -24.97 -39.12
CA GLY A 57 0.84 -25.61 -39.45
C GLY A 57 0.98 -27.02 -38.88
N GLY A 58 2.04 -27.72 -39.28
CA GLY A 58 2.30 -29.11 -38.89
C GLY A 58 1.84 -30.15 -39.92
N HIS A 59 1.17 -29.74 -40.99
CA HIS A 59 0.86 -30.61 -42.12
C HIS A 59 2.14 -30.91 -42.90
N ARG A 60 2.54 -32.18 -42.93
CA ARG A 60 3.76 -32.68 -43.56
C ARG A 60 3.47 -33.27 -44.92
N THR A 61 4.23 -32.87 -45.92
CA THR A 61 4.25 -33.40 -47.28
C THR A 61 5.64 -33.94 -47.58
N TYR A 62 5.74 -35.26 -47.67
CA TYR A 62 6.94 -35.96 -48.07
C TYR A 62 6.89 -36.24 -49.58
N THR A 63 7.91 -35.79 -50.32
CA THR A 63 8.05 -36.03 -51.76
C THR A 63 9.37 -36.69 -52.07
N ASN A 64 9.34 -37.88 -52.67
CA ASN A 64 10.52 -38.58 -53.17
C ASN A 64 10.45 -38.66 -54.71
N THR A 65 11.43 -38.02 -55.37
CA THR A 65 11.53 -38.02 -56.84
C THR A 65 12.57 -39.05 -57.25
N MET A 66 12.16 -40.18 -57.83
CA MET A 66 13.09 -41.25 -58.24
C MET A 66 13.51 -41.06 -59.71
N PRO A 67 14.70 -40.47 -60.00
CA PRO A 67 15.03 -40.03 -61.35
C PRO A 67 15.19 -41.20 -62.34
N ASN A 68 15.60 -42.36 -61.84
CA ASN A 68 15.87 -43.55 -62.65
C ASN A 68 14.66 -44.50 -62.82
N GLN A 69 13.52 -44.20 -62.18
CA GLN A 69 12.29 -45.02 -62.23
C GLN A 69 11.04 -44.26 -62.69
N GLY A 70 11.14 -42.96 -63.01
CA GLY A 70 10.07 -42.20 -63.65
C GLY A 70 8.84 -41.92 -62.78
N GLY A 71 8.95 -42.05 -61.44
CA GLY A 71 7.84 -41.87 -60.50
C GLY A 71 8.11 -40.82 -59.42
N ILE A 72 7.06 -40.11 -59.02
CA ILE A 72 7.04 -39.24 -57.84
C ILE A 72 6.18 -39.93 -56.78
N LEU A 73 6.77 -40.23 -55.62
CA LEU A 73 6.01 -40.66 -54.45
C LEU A 73 5.71 -39.44 -53.59
N LYS A 74 4.42 -39.18 -53.35
CA LYS A 74 3.94 -38.14 -52.44
C LYS A 74 3.18 -38.80 -51.29
N GLN A 75 3.56 -38.48 -50.07
CA GLN A 75 2.87 -38.92 -48.85
C GLN A 75 2.56 -37.69 -47.99
N GLU A 76 1.36 -37.67 -47.42
CA GLU A 76 0.89 -36.60 -46.52
C GLU A 76 0.70 -37.20 -45.11
N ASN A 77 1.08 -36.43 -44.08
CA ASN A 77 0.98 -36.83 -42.68
C ASN A 77 0.80 -35.59 -41.78
N ASP A 78 0.02 -35.70 -40.73
CA ASP A 78 -0.31 -34.60 -39.80
C ASP A 78 0.23 -34.83 -38.38
N GLU A 79 1.13 -35.78 -38.16
CA GLU A 79 1.72 -36.09 -36.85
C GLU A 79 2.30 -34.86 -36.12
N LEU A 80 2.87 -33.89 -36.86
CA LEU A 80 3.47 -32.69 -36.27
C LEU A 80 2.42 -31.67 -35.78
N VAL A 81 1.15 -31.77 -36.20
CA VAL A 81 0.07 -30.88 -35.72
C VAL A 81 -0.08 -31.00 -34.21
N ALA A 82 -0.12 -32.23 -33.68
CA ALA A 82 -0.27 -32.48 -32.24
C ALA A 82 0.94 -31.98 -31.43
N HIS A 83 2.15 -32.06 -32.00
CA HIS A 83 3.35 -31.50 -31.38
C HIS A 83 3.28 -29.97 -31.32
N PHE A 84 2.85 -29.31 -32.39
CA PHE A 84 2.70 -27.85 -32.41
C PHE A 84 1.63 -27.39 -31.40
N ASP A 85 0.53 -28.13 -31.26
CA ASP A 85 -0.50 -27.84 -30.25
C ASP A 85 0.02 -27.98 -28.83
N THR A 86 0.87 -28.98 -28.57
CA THR A 86 1.54 -29.15 -27.27
C THR A 86 2.46 -27.96 -26.96
N ILE A 87 3.23 -27.49 -27.95
CA ILE A 87 4.11 -26.32 -27.79
C ILE A 87 3.29 -25.07 -27.45
N ARG A 88 2.18 -24.83 -28.18
CA ARG A 88 1.26 -23.70 -27.92
C ARG A 88 0.69 -23.77 -26.51
N TYR A 89 0.23 -24.95 -26.10
CA TYR A 89 -0.33 -25.16 -24.77
C TYR A 89 0.67 -24.84 -23.67
N ASN A 90 1.93 -25.29 -23.81
CA ASN A 90 2.98 -25.00 -22.84
C ASN A 90 3.29 -23.51 -22.74
N ILE A 91 3.30 -22.79 -23.86
CA ILE A 91 3.51 -21.33 -23.87
C ILE A 91 2.32 -20.61 -23.24
N ASP A 92 1.10 -21.00 -23.60
CA ASP A 92 -0.11 -20.41 -23.03
C ASP A 92 -0.19 -20.62 -21.52
N ALA A 93 0.21 -21.79 -21.02
CA ALA A 93 0.26 -22.08 -19.58
C ALA A 93 1.20 -21.13 -18.82
N VAL A 94 2.31 -20.71 -19.44
CA VAL A 94 3.26 -19.78 -18.82
C VAL A 94 2.79 -18.33 -18.92
N VAL A 95 2.26 -17.92 -20.08
CA VAL A 95 2.00 -16.50 -20.38
C VAL A 95 0.60 -16.03 -19.98
N THR A 96 -0.41 -16.91 -20.03
CA THR A 96 -1.81 -16.55 -19.74
C THR A 96 -2.02 -15.86 -18.37
N PRO A 97 -1.36 -16.28 -17.27
CA PRO A 97 -1.48 -15.61 -15.98
C PRO A 97 -1.13 -14.11 -16.00
N TRP A 98 -0.35 -13.67 -16.98
CA TRP A 98 0.24 -12.33 -17.08
C TRP A 98 -0.47 -11.42 -18.08
N VAL A 99 -1.50 -11.92 -18.77
CA VAL A 99 -2.22 -11.15 -19.79
C VAL A 99 -3.08 -10.06 -19.15
N ASP A 100 -3.81 -10.44 -18.10
CA ASP A 100 -4.81 -9.61 -17.41
C ASP A 100 -4.28 -9.23 -16.01
N LEU A 101 -3.16 -8.52 -15.98
CA LEU A 101 -2.62 -7.95 -14.74
C LEU A 101 -3.50 -6.78 -14.24
N PRO A 102 -3.45 -6.46 -12.93
CA PRO A 102 -4.05 -5.27 -12.36
C PRO A 102 -3.76 -3.99 -13.16
N GLU A 103 -4.77 -3.15 -13.34
CA GLU A 103 -4.64 -1.89 -14.06
C GLU A 103 -4.06 -0.80 -13.14
N VAL A 104 -2.93 -0.21 -13.55
CA VAL A 104 -2.21 0.82 -12.76
C VAL A 104 -3.13 2.00 -12.42
N SER A 105 -4.03 2.37 -13.32
CA SER A 105 -4.99 3.46 -13.09
C SER A 105 -6.01 3.15 -11.99
N GLU A 106 -6.43 1.89 -11.85
CA GLU A 106 -7.36 1.47 -10.79
C GLU A 106 -6.67 1.47 -9.43
N ILE A 107 -5.44 0.97 -9.36
CA ILE A 107 -4.64 1.00 -8.11
C ILE A 107 -4.32 2.45 -7.73
N SER A 108 -3.98 3.30 -8.71
CA SER A 108 -3.71 4.72 -8.48
C SER A 108 -4.93 5.47 -7.97
N ALA A 109 -6.14 5.12 -8.44
CA ALA A 109 -7.38 5.69 -7.91
C ALA A 109 -7.60 5.31 -6.43
N VAL A 110 -7.28 4.07 -6.06
CA VAL A 110 -7.31 3.63 -4.65
C VAL A 110 -6.27 4.38 -3.81
N GLU A 111 -5.04 4.53 -4.31
CA GLU A 111 -3.99 5.31 -3.63
C GLU A 111 -4.42 6.76 -3.43
N SER A 112 -5.01 7.40 -4.45
CA SER A 112 -5.51 8.77 -4.36
C SER A 112 -6.66 8.90 -3.36
N ALA A 113 -7.62 7.98 -3.38
CA ALA A 113 -8.71 7.95 -2.40
C ALA A 113 -8.18 7.76 -0.97
N PHE A 114 -7.10 6.98 -0.80
CA PHE A 114 -6.40 6.81 0.46
C PHE A 114 -5.68 8.08 0.91
N GLN A 115 -5.02 8.80 0.01
CA GLN A 115 -4.41 10.10 0.33
C GLN A 115 -5.45 11.11 0.80
N GLU A 116 -6.59 11.22 0.11
CA GLU A 116 -7.67 12.12 0.52
C GLU A 116 -8.27 11.76 1.89
N PHE A 117 -8.27 10.47 2.25
CA PHE A 117 -8.60 10.03 3.59
C PHE A 117 -7.53 10.45 4.61
N LEU A 118 -6.25 10.22 4.29
CA LEU A 118 -5.13 10.49 5.17
C LEU A 118 -4.94 11.99 5.44
N ASP A 119 -5.20 12.85 4.44
CA ASP A 119 -5.10 14.30 4.55
C ASP A 119 -6.01 14.90 5.64
N GLN A 120 -7.13 14.24 5.98
CA GLN A 120 -8.04 14.71 7.04
C GLN A 120 -7.46 14.56 8.45
N LEU A 121 -6.56 13.59 8.67
CA LEU A 121 -5.89 13.35 9.95
C LEU A 121 -4.47 13.92 9.99
N ARG A 122 -4.06 14.64 8.95
CA ARG A 122 -2.69 15.13 8.77
C ARG A 122 -2.32 16.17 9.82
N PRO A 123 -1.23 16.00 10.59
CA PRO A 123 -0.72 17.03 11.49
C PRO A 123 -0.30 18.30 10.73
N ASP A 124 -0.55 19.46 11.32
CA ASP A 124 -0.04 20.74 10.80
C ASP A 124 1.43 20.97 11.22
N GLU A 125 2.17 21.80 10.47
CA GLU A 125 3.65 21.91 10.51
C GLU A 125 4.21 22.14 11.93
N ASP A 126 3.55 22.98 12.74
CA ASP A 126 4.00 23.33 14.11
C ASP A 126 3.71 22.24 15.16
N ALA A 127 2.85 21.25 14.88
CA ALA A 127 2.53 20.18 15.84
C ALA A 127 3.66 19.15 15.95
N ALA A 128 4.61 19.18 14.99
CA ALA A 128 5.73 18.25 14.92
C ALA A 128 6.80 18.46 16.02
N VAL A 129 6.66 19.45 16.90
CA VAL A 129 7.70 19.79 17.89
C VAL A 129 7.31 19.41 19.32
N ALA A 130 6.04 19.07 19.57
CA ALA A 130 5.49 18.92 20.92
C ALA A 130 5.31 17.45 21.33
N GLY A 131 6.40 16.76 21.66
CA GLY A 131 6.31 15.48 22.37
C GLY A 131 7.61 14.68 22.37
N THR A 132 8.04 14.22 23.55
CA THR A 132 9.09 13.20 23.63
C THR A 132 8.50 11.88 23.10
N PRO A 133 9.09 11.27 22.07
CA PRO A 133 8.56 10.06 21.43
C PRO A 133 8.59 8.83 22.35
N VAL A 134 7.61 7.94 22.19
CA VAL A 134 7.37 6.75 23.04
C VAL A 134 8.18 5.51 22.59
N THR A 135 9.33 5.68 21.93
CA THR A 135 10.29 4.58 21.70
C THR A 135 11.68 4.90 22.24
N ALA A 136 11.75 5.50 23.43
CA ALA A 136 12.86 5.24 24.35
C ALA A 136 12.77 3.79 24.86
N GLY A 137 12.92 2.83 23.95
CA GLY A 137 13.31 1.47 24.26
C GLY A 137 14.80 1.38 24.02
N ASP A 138 15.57 1.15 25.09
CA ASP A 138 17.00 0.94 25.08
C ASP A 138 17.40 -0.22 24.17
N ASN A 139 17.57 0.02 22.87
CA ASN A 139 18.29 -0.88 21.99
C ASN A 139 19.52 -0.14 21.48
N LYS A 140 20.63 -0.37 22.19
CA LYS A 140 21.99 -0.01 21.75
C LYS A 140 22.24 -0.59 20.36
N GLY A 141 22.24 0.26 19.34
CA GLY A 141 22.54 -0.10 17.96
C GLY A 141 22.01 0.97 17.00
N GLU A 142 22.86 1.96 16.75
CA GLU A 142 22.60 3.19 15.98
C GLU A 142 21.90 2.98 14.63
N THR A 143 20.89 3.80 14.34
CA THR A 143 21.02 4.89 13.34
C THR A 143 20.06 6.02 13.68
N ASN A 144 20.61 7.14 14.15
CA ASN A 144 19.94 8.42 14.20
C ASN A 144 19.51 8.81 12.79
N LEU A 145 18.21 8.85 12.52
CA LEU A 145 17.65 9.38 11.28
C LEU A 145 17.11 10.78 11.54
N GLN A 146 17.95 11.77 11.21
CA GLN A 146 17.51 13.15 11.02
C GLN A 146 16.71 13.25 9.72
N LEU A 147 15.53 13.88 9.78
CA LEU A 147 14.77 14.31 8.61
C LEU A 147 15.25 15.70 8.15
N PRO A 148 15.23 15.99 6.83
CA PRO A 148 15.56 17.31 6.30
C PRO A 148 14.52 18.38 6.70
N PRO A 149 14.89 19.67 6.68
CA PRO A 149 13.99 20.78 7.03
C PRO A 149 12.84 20.90 6.03
N LEU A 150 11.71 21.34 6.58
CA LEU A 150 10.36 21.36 6.01
C LEU A 150 10.19 22.51 4.99
N THR A 151 9.39 22.29 3.94
CA THR A 151 8.87 23.35 3.05
C THR A 151 7.38 23.10 2.76
N SER A 152 6.60 24.18 2.81
CA SER A 152 5.16 24.20 3.00
C SER A 152 4.28 23.80 1.82
N SER A 153 3.04 23.37 2.11
CA SER A 153 1.87 23.69 1.28
C SER A 153 0.53 23.48 1.98
N ASP A 154 -0.38 24.41 1.71
CA ASP A 154 -1.76 24.56 2.20
C ASP A 154 -2.63 23.29 2.08
N VAL A 155 -2.99 22.65 3.21
CA VAL A 155 -4.24 21.85 3.30
C VAL A 155 -4.78 21.95 4.73
N THR A 156 -6.08 22.22 4.83
CA THR A 156 -6.89 22.26 6.06
C THR A 156 -6.84 20.95 6.84
N ALA A 157 -5.94 20.89 7.81
CA ALA A 157 -5.90 19.85 8.84
C ALA A 157 -7.02 20.09 9.87
N VAL A 158 -8.27 19.75 9.53
CA VAL A 158 -9.46 20.09 10.34
C VAL A 158 -9.36 19.49 11.75
N VAL A 159 -9.03 18.20 11.87
CA VAL A 159 -8.87 17.52 13.17
C VAL A 159 -7.80 18.20 14.03
N TRP A 160 -6.66 18.54 13.43
CA TRP A 160 -5.54 19.13 14.18
C TRP A 160 -5.75 20.59 14.55
N SER A 161 -6.50 21.33 13.73
CA SER A 161 -6.92 22.70 14.06
C SER A 161 -7.74 22.70 15.35
N ASP A 162 -8.76 21.85 15.45
CA ASP A 162 -9.58 21.74 16.65
C ASP A 162 -8.79 21.19 17.84
N LEU A 163 -7.97 20.15 17.64
CA LEU A 163 -7.10 19.61 18.69
C LEU A 163 -6.12 20.66 19.26
N ARG A 164 -5.61 21.60 18.45
CA ARG A 164 -4.78 22.71 18.96
C ARG A 164 -5.60 23.73 19.74
N GLN A 165 -6.79 24.08 19.25
CA GLN A 165 -7.66 25.03 19.94
C GLN A 165 -8.06 24.51 21.33
N MET A 166 -8.24 23.19 21.46
CA MET A 166 -8.43 22.53 22.76
C MET A 166 -7.22 22.67 23.71
N GLY A 167 -6.00 22.76 23.17
CA GLY A 167 -4.74 22.73 23.91
C GLY A 167 -4.15 24.11 24.24
N GLY A 168 -4.88 25.21 24.02
CA GLY A 168 -4.40 26.60 23.98
C GLY A 168 -3.34 27.04 25.01
N GLU A 169 -2.58 28.10 24.68
CA GLU A 169 -1.43 28.58 25.47
C GLU A 169 -1.78 28.99 26.92
N GLU A 170 -3.01 29.43 27.16
CA GLU A 170 -3.51 29.71 28.50
C GLU A 170 -3.95 28.41 29.20
N LYS A 171 -3.27 28.09 30.31
CA LYS A 171 -3.71 27.02 31.21
C LYS A 171 -5.11 27.37 31.71
N TRP A 172 -6.06 26.46 31.50
CA TRP A 172 -7.38 26.59 32.10
C TRP A 172 -7.25 26.77 33.61
N ARG A 173 -7.99 27.72 34.18
CA ARG A 173 -7.92 28.01 35.61
C ARG A 173 -8.73 26.96 36.38
N GLY A 174 -8.21 26.50 37.52
CA GLY A 174 -8.74 25.36 38.28
C GLY A 174 -7.93 24.08 38.05
N GLU A 175 -7.57 23.34 39.11
CA GLU A 175 -6.72 22.14 39.04
C GLU A 175 -7.38 21.02 38.21
N THR A 176 -8.70 20.90 38.29
CA THR A 176 -9.54 19.91 37.58
C THR A 176 -9.54 20.18 36.08
N PHE A 177 -9.77 21.43 35.67
CA PHE A 177 -9.75 21.84 34.26
C PHE A 177 -8.33 21.81 33.68
N ALA A 178 -7.32 22.29 34.42
CA ALA A 178 -5.92 22.19 34.01
C ALA A 178 -5.45 20.74 33.88
N THR A 179 -5.89 19.85 34.77
CA THR A 179 -5.59 18.40 34.69
C THR A 179 -6.26 17.77 33.48
N PHE A 180 -7.49 18.16 33.15
CA PHE A 180 -8.19 17.68 31.95
C PHE A 180 -7.48 18.12 30.68
N GLN A 181 -7.15 19.40 30.55
CA GLN A 181 -6.38 19.93 29.43
C GLN A 181 -5.02 19.21 29.31
N ALA A 182 -4.29 19.04 30.41
CA ALA A 182 -2.95 18.47 30.41
C ALA A 182 -2.90 16.95 30.17
N LYS A 183 -3.95 16.20 30.53
CA LYS A 183 -3.96 14.73 30.44
C LYS A 183 -4.83 14.17 29.33
N TYR A 184 -5.93 14.85 28.99
CA TYR A 184 -6.91 14.35 28.03
C TYR A 184 -6.65 14.91 26.63
N VAL A 185 -6.55 16.25 26.51
CA VAL A 185 -6.35 16.92 25.22
C VAL A 185 -4.98 16.60 24.63
N SER A 186 -3.93 16.67 25.45
CA SER A 186 -2.57 16.30 25.02
C SER A 186 -2.48 14.84 24.58
N ARG A 187 -3.23 13.94 25.24
CA ARG A 187 -3.26 12.53 24.89
C ARG A 187 -4.00 12.29 23.58
N ALA A 188 -5.10 13.01 23.34
CA ALA A 188 -5.82 12.95 22.07
C ALA A 188 -4.96 13.32 20.88
N GLN A 189 -4.11 14.34 21.01
CA GLN A 189 -3.13 14.71 20.00
C GLN A 189 -2.13 13.56 19.72
N VAL A 190 -1.59 12.95 20.78
CA VAL A 190 -0.65 11.82 20.63
C VAL A 190 -1.31 10.63 19.95
N VAL A 191 -2.53 10.26 20.35
CA VAL A 191 -3.27 9.14 19.76
C VAL A 191 -3.59 9.42 18.28
N ALA A 192 -4.09 10.61 17.95
CA ALA A 192 -4.37 11.00 16.56
C ALA A 192 -3.11 10.94 15.67
N GLY A 193 -1.96 11.40 16.19
CA GLY A 193 -0.68 11.29 15.48
C GLY A 193 -0.22 9.86 15.26
N ASN A 194 -0.40 8.98 16.24
CA ASN A 194 -0.07 7.55 16.11
C ASN A 194 -0.99 6.84 15.11
N LEU A 195 -2.28 7.18 15.09
CA LEU A 195 -3.23 6.67 14.09
C LEU A 195 -2.88 7.13 12.68
N PHE A 196 -2.54 8.42 12.51
CA PHE A 196 -2.05 8.93 11.23
C PHE A 196 -0.84 8.15 10.73
N ASN A 197 0.12 7.86 11.60
CA ASN A 197 1.31 7.07 11.27
C ASN A 197 0.96 5.64 10.85
N ALA A 198 0.04 4.99 11.55
CA ALA A 198 -0.42 3.64 11.23
C ALA A 198 -1.13 3.59 9.85
N PHE A 199 -2.05 4.53 9.60
CA PHE A 199 -2.72 4.63 8.30
C PHE A 199 -1.75 4.97 7.17
N LYS A 200 -0.82 5.88 7.40
CA LYS A 200 0.26 6.20 6.43
C LYS A 200 1.05 4.94 6.04
N SER A 201 1.37 4.08 6.99
CA SER A 201 2.00 2.78 6.72
C SER A 201 1.13 1.87 5.85
N CYS A 202 -0.18 1.85 6.07
CA CYS A 202 -1.13 1.11 5.22
C CYS A 202 -1.18 1.68 3.79
N GLY A 203 -1.15 3.01 3.64
CA GLY A 203 -1.05 3.66 2.34
C GLY A 203 0.26 3.40 1.61
N GLY A 204 1.38 3.29 2.35
CA GLY A 204 2.68 2.90 1.79
C GLY A 204 2.66 1.50 1.16
N VAL A 205 1.82 0.60 1.68
CA VAL A 205 1.61 -0.73 1.09
C VAL A 205 0.80 -0.65 -0.20
N ILE A 206 -0.24 0.19 -0.28
CA ILE A 206 -0.96 0.46 -1.55
C ILE A 206 0.00 1.05 -2.60
N ALA A 207 0.89 1.95 -2.19
CA ALA A 207 1.91 2.52 -3.05
C ALA A 207 2.93 1.47 -3.54
N ALA A 208 3.25 0.47 -2.72
CA ALA A 208 4.09 -0.65 -3.13
C ALA A 208 3.43 -1.50 -4.22
N GLU A 209 2.15 -1.84 -4.06
CA GLU A 209 1.35 -2.54 -5.08
C GLU A 209 1.31 -1.75 -6.40
N LEU A 210 1.07 -0.44 -6.30
CA LEU A 210 1.05 0.45 -7.46
C LEU A 210 2.38 0.39 -8.25
N GLY A 211 3.50 0.63 -7.58
CA GLY A 211 4.80 0.64 -8.23
C GLY A 211 5.25 -0.75 -8.69
N MET A 212 4.85 -1.82 -8.01
CA MET A 212 5.11 -3.19 -8.43
C MET A 212 4.40 -3.51 -9.75
N PHE A 213 3.10 -3.21 -9.87
CA PHE A 213 2.36 -3.48 -11.11
C PHE A 213 2.72 -2.52 -12.25
N GLU A 214 3.09 -1.28 -11.92
CA GLU A 214 3.70 -0.36 -12.89
C GLU A 214 5.00 -0.95 -13.45
N GLY A 215 5.93 -1.35 -12.57
CA GLY A 215 7.19 -1.94 -12.98
C GLY A 215 7.03 -3.24 -13.76
N THR A 216 6.10 -4.11 -13.34
CA THR A 216 5.80 -5.36 -14.03
C THR A 216 5.29 -5.12 -15.45
N ARG A 217 4.36 -4.17 -15.63
CA ARG A 217 3.82 -3.82 -16.96
C ARG A 217 4.84 -3.15 -17.87
N VAL A 218 5.81 -2.41 -17.32
CA VAL A 218 6.95 -1.87 -18.09
C VAL A 218 7.94 -2.98 -18.48
N CYS A 219 8.16 -3.96 -17.61
CA CYS A 219 9.14 -5.02 -17.80
C CYS A 219 8.68 -6.12 -18.77
N LEU A 220 7.40 -6.51 -18.72
CA LEU A 220 6.85 -7.65 -19.48
C LEU A 220 7.07 -7.58 -21.00
N PRO A 221 6.84 -6.46 -21.70
CA PRO A 221 7.09 -6.39 -23.14
C PRO A 221 8.55 -6.69 -23.51
N GLN A 222 9.52 -6.17 -22.74
CA GLN A 222 10.94 -6.42 -22.97
C GLN A 222 11.29 -7.89 -22.73
N LEU A 223 10.80 -8.48 -21.63
CA LEU A 223 11.02 -9.90 -21.33
C LEU A 223 10.42 -10.82 -22.41
N MET A 224 9.30 -10.43 -23.01
CA MET A 224 8.69 -11.14 -24.14
C MET A 224 9.54 -11.03 -25.40
N GLU A 225 10.07 -9.85 -25.74
CA GLU A 225 10.99 -9.66 -26.86
C GLU A 225 12.28 -10.49 -26.67
N ASP A 226 12.85 -10.49 -25.47
CA ASP A 226 14.03 -11.28 -25.13
C ASP A 226 13.76 -12.78 -25.26
N ALA A 227 12.57 -13.25 -24.83
CA ALA A 227 12.17 -14.64 -24.99
C ALA A 227 12.01 -15.02 -26.47
N ILE A 228 11.38 -14.16 -27.29
CA ILE A 228 11.22 -14.35 -28.73
C ILE A 228 12.60 -14.43 -29.41
N GLY A 229 13.50 -13.49 -29.10
CA GLY A 229 14.87 -13.48 -29.61
C GLY A 229 15.65 -14.74 -29.22
N GLY A 230 15.48 -15.19 -27.98
CA GLY A 230 16.11 -16.41 -27.46
C GLY A 230 15.71 -17.67 -28.24
N PHE A 231 14.46 -17.80 -28.68
CA PHE A 231 14.04 -18.89 -29.58
C PHE A 231 14.57 -18.71 -31.02
N ALA A 232 14.69 -17.48 -31.50
CA ALA A 232 15.06 -17.17 -32.87
C ALA A 232 16.55 -17.38 -33.18
N GLU A 233 17.46 -16.93 -32.32
CA GLU A 233 18.89 -16.82 -32.67
C GLU A 233 19.70 -18.10 -32.45
N GLY A 234 19.17 -19.11 -31.76
CA GLY A 234 19.97 -20.27 -31.34
C GLY A 234 21.13 -19.90 -30.39
N GLY A 235 21.25 -18.62 -30.02
CA GLY A 235 22.22 -18.05 -29.10
C GLY A 235 21.53 -17.67 -27.80
N GLY A 236 22.20 -17.91 -26.67
CA GLY A 236 21.68 -17.52 -25.36
C GLY A 236 21.66 -16.00 -25.22
N VAL A 237 20.53 -15.43 -24.80
CA VAL A 237 20.47 -14.03 -24.37
C VAL A 237 21.20 -13.88 -23.04
N ASP A 238 21.72 -12.68 -22.81
CA ASP A 238 22.34 -12.27 -21.56
C ASP A 238 21.41 -12.44 -20.35
N GLY A 239 21.73 -13.40 -19.47
CA GLY A 239 21.02 -13.61 -18.21
C GLY A 239 21.10 -12.42 -17.25
N VAL A 240 22.12 -11.55 -17.40
CA VAL A 240 22.25 -10.32 -16.61
C VAL A 240 21.16 -9.32 -16.99
N ALA A 241 20.87 -9.15 -18.27
CA ALA A 241 19.83 -8.23 -18.74
C ALA A 241 18.44 -8.64 -18.24
N VAL A 242 18.14 -9.95 -18.24
CA VAL A 242 16.90 -10.50 -17.69
C VAL A 242 16.79 -10.24 -16.18
N ALA A 243 17.86 -10.53 -15.44
CA ALA A 243 17.89 -10.27 -14.01
C ALA A 243 17.72 -8.77 -13.71
N GLU A 244 18.32 -7.89 -14.51
CA GLU A 244 18.16 -6.44 -14.39
C GLU A 244 16.73 -5.98 -14.66
N GLY A 245 16.04 -6.58 -15.65
CA GLY A 245 14.63 -6.35 -15.93
C GLY A 245 13.73 -6.74 -14.76
N ILE A 246 13.94 -7.93 -14.17
CA ILE A 246 13.19 -8.38 -12.98
C ILE A 246 13.44 -7.44 -11.79
N LEU A 247 14.70 -7.11 -11.51
CA LEU A 247 15.06 -6.17 -10.43
C LEU A 247 14.48 -4.77 -10.63
N ASN A 248 14.19 -4.37 -11.87
CA ASN A 248 13.57 -3.09 -12.15
C ASN A 248 12.16 -2.97 -11.54
N VAL A 249 11.44 -4.09 -11.38
CA VAL A 249 10.13 -4.13 -10.71
C VAL A 249 10.26 -3.67 -9.26
N GLY A 250 11.18 -4.26 -8.49
CA GLY A 250 11.46 -3.84 -7.11
C GLY A 250 11.95 -2.40 -7.00
N ARG A 251 12.76 -1.92 -7.96
CA ARG A 251 13.22 -0.51 -7.99
C ARG A 251 12.08 0.48 -8.20
N ILE A 252 11.15 0.20 -9.12
CA ILE A 252 10.00 1.06 -9.38
C ILE A 252 9.05 1.03 -8.18
N ALA A 253 8.76 -0.15 -7.63
CA ALA A 253 7.98 -0.30 -6.39
C ALA A 253 8.55 0.56 -5.25
N LYS A 254 9.86 0.44 -4.99
CA LYS A 254 10.56 1.29 -4.03
C LYS A 254 10.39 2.78 -4.33
N GLY A 255 10.59 3.20 -5.58
CA GLY A 255 10.50 4.62 -5.97
C GLY A 255 9.13 5.23 -5.67
N VAL A 256 8.06 4.48 -5.97
CA VAL A 256 6.66 4.90 -5.70
C VAL A 256 6.40 4.97 -4.19
N VAL A 257 6.87 3.97 -3.42
CA VAL A 257 6.77 3.96 -1.95
C VAL A 257 7.51 5.15 -1.34
N GLU A 258 8.76 5.41 -1.76
CA GLU A 258 9.52 6.57 -1.31
C GLU A 258 8.81 7.89 -1.64
N ALA A 259 8.22 8.02 -2.83
CA ALA A 259 7.47 9.20 -3.23
C ALA A 259 6.24 9.40 -2.33
N PHE A 260 5.50 8.33 -2.02
CA PHE A 260 4.37 8.36 -1.08
C PHE A 260 4.81 8.87 0.30
N PHE A 261 5.91 8.34 0.84
CA PHE A 261 6.43 8.74 2.14
C PHE A 261 6.96 10.19 2.15
N LYS A 262 7.60 10.64 1.05
CA LYS A 262 8.12 12.01 0.88
C LYS A 262 7.02 13.07 0.80
N LYS A 263 5.86 12.75 0.22
CA LYS A 263 4.69 13.66 0.20
C LYS A 263 4.14 13.94 1.61
N ASN A 264 4.51 13.14 2.60
CA ASN A 264 3.95 13.14 3.94
C ASN A 264 5.03 13.27 5.04
N PRO A 265 5.90 14.30 5.03
CA PRO A 265 7.09 14.37 5.89
C PRO A 265 6.79 14.67 7.38
N TRP A 266 5.59 15.14 7.70
CA TRP A 266 5.18 15.73 9.00
C TRP A 266 4.91 14.73 10.14
N ALA A 267 5.21 13.45 9.92
CA ALA A 267 4.97 12.36 10.86
C ALA A 267 6.07 12.26 11.92
N LEU A 268 5.78 12.56 13.20
CA LEU A 268 6.69 12.19 14.29
C LEU A 268 6.64 10.69 14.55
N ILE A 269 7.76 10.05 14.20
CA ILE A 269 8.38 8.86 14.78
C ILE A 269 7.59 7.52 14.64
N ASP A 270 8.38 6.46 14.45
CA ASP A 270 8.07 5.05 14.14
C ASP A 270 7.55 4.70 12.74
N ALA A 271 6.78 5.56 12.06
CA ALA A 271 6.49 5.34 10.64
C ALA A 271 7.77 5.40 9.79
N GLY A 272 8.77 6.20 10.19
CA GLY A 272 10.06 6.28 9.49
C GLY A 272 10.89 4.99 9.56
N ALA A 273 10.91 4.31 10.71
CA ALA A 273 11.59 3.03 10.88
C ALA A 273 10.84 1.91 10.14
N ALA A 274 9.52 1.83 10.31
CA ALA A 274 8.69 0.86 9.63
C ALA A 274 8.67 1.08 8.10
N ALA A 275 8.66 2.32 7.64
CA ALA A 275 8.78 2.68 6.22
C ALA A 275 10.17 2.31 5.68
N LYS A 276 11.23 2.57 6.43
CA LYS A 276 12.59 2.15 6.07
C LYS A 276 12.70 0.62 6.00
N GLU A 277 12.10 -0.10 6.94
CA GLU A 277 12.01 -1.56 6.92
C GLU A 277 11.31 -2.05 5.65
N LEU A 278 10.15 -1.49 5.30
CA LEU A 278 9.42 -1.81 4.08
C LEU A 278 10.25 -1.51 2.82
N VAL A 279 10.82 -0.31 2.73
CA VAL A 279 11.68 0.11 1.60
C VAL A 279 12.92 -0.78 1.47
N THR A 280 13.52 -1.19 2.58
CA THR A 280 14.71 -2.06 2.60
C THR A 280 14.35 -3.48 2.18
N ALA A 281 13.22 -4.00 2.68
CA ALA A 281 12.74 -5.33 2.32
C ALA A 281 12.49 -5.45 0.82
N ILE A 282 11.89 -4.43 0.18
CA ILE A 282 11.65 -4.41 -1.28
C ILE A 282 12.96 -4.53 -2.10
N VAL A 283 14.11 -4.10 -1.58
CA VAL A 283 15.39 -4.07 -2.33
C VAL A 283 16.11 -5.41 -2.34
N GLN A 284 15.76 -6.36 -1.48
CA GLN A 284 16.49 -7.64 -1.34
C GLN A 284 16.15 -8.70 -2.41
N GLY A 285 15.53 -8.30 -3.52
CA GLY A 285 15.09 -9.16 -4.62
C GLY A 285 16.17 -10.13 -5.13
N ALA A 286 15.77 -11.38 -5.37
CA ALA A 286 16.64 -12.49 -5.73
C ALA A 286 17.02 -12.46 -7.23
N GLY A 287 18.30 -12.65 -7.52
CA GLY A 287 18.80 -12.78 -8.89
C GLY A 287 18.43 -14.13 -9.49
N ALA A 288 17.56 -14.13 -10.50
CA ALA A 288 17.33 -15.32 -11.31
C ALA A 288 18.57 -15.61 -12.19
N ASN A 289 19.27 -16.70 -11.90
CA ASN A 289 20.31 -17.22 -12.80
C ASN A 289 19.64 -17.96 -13.95
N VAL A 290 19.45 -17.28 -15.08
CA VAL A 290 18.94 -17.90 -16.29
C VAL A 290 20.13 -18.34 -17.15
N ALA A 291 20.37 -19.64 -17.23
CA ALA A 291 21.29 -20.24 -18.19
C ALA A 291 20.48 -20.94 -19.31
N GLY A 292 20.85 -20.76 -20.58
CA GLY A 292 20.28 -21.57 -21.67
C GLY A 292 20.47 -20.99 -23.07
N GLY A 293 21.02 -21.83 -23.96
CA GLY A 293 21.24 -21.60 -25.40
C GLY A 293 20.24 -22.34 -26.32
N GLY A 294 20.57 -22.48 -27.60
CA GLY A 294 19.66 -22.48 -28.76
C GLY A 294 18.71 -23.62 -29.12
N SER A 295 18.25 -24.46 -28.20
CA SER A 295 17.20 -25.46 -28.51
C SER A 295 15.81 -25.03 -28.02
N TYR A 296 14.75 -25.65 -28.55
CA TYR A 296 13.38 -25.47 -28.08
C TYR A 296 13.26 -25.71 -26.56
N GLU A 297 13.83 -26.82 -26.07
CA GLU A 297 13.77 -27.19 -24.65
C GLU A 297 14.46 -26.15 -23.77
N ALA A 298 15.63 -25.66 -24.19
CA ALA A 298 16.34 -24.62 -23.45
C ALA A 298 15.62 -23.27 -23.50
N GLY A 299 14.99 -22.92 -24.63
CA GLY A 299 14.13 -21.74 -24.75
C GLY A 299 12.89 -21.81 -23.85
N MET A 300 12.26 -22.98 -23.74
CA MET A 300 11.11 -23.20 -22.85
C MET A 300 11.50 -23.15 -21.38
N ALA A 301 12.59 -23.82 -20.98
CA ALA A 301 13.11 -23.76 -19.60
C ALA A 301 13.43 -22.31 -19.19
N ARG A 302 13.97 -21.53 -20.13
CA ARG A 302 14.23 -20.11 -19.96
C ARG A 302 12.95 -19.27 -19.83
N LEU A 303 11.96 -19.48 -20.70
CA LEU A 303 10.67 -18.80 -20.62
C LEU A 303 10.05 -19.01 -19.24
N GLN A 304 10.07 -20.25 -18.76
CA GLN A 304 9.61 -20.59 -17.41
C GLN A 304 10.43 -19.89 -16.33
N ALA A 305 11.76 -19.85 -16.45
CA ALA A 305 12.63 -19.19 -15.48
C ALA A 305 12.38 -17.67 -15.40
N ILE A 306 12.16 -17.00 -16.54
CA ILE A 306 11.84 -15.56 -16.60
C ILE A 306 10.55 -15.26 -15.82
N PHE A 307 9.46 -15.95 -16.16
CA PHE A 307 8.17 -15.71 -15.53
C PHE A 307 8.14 -16.19 -14.07
N SER A 308 8.90 -17.24 -13.72
CA SER A 308 9.06 -17.67 -12.33
C SER A 308 9.83 -16.64 -11.51
N GLY A 309 10.94 -16.11 -12.02
CA GLY A 309 11.72 -15.06 -11.34
C GLY A 309 10.92 -13.77 -11.15
N LEU A 310 10.13 -13.37 -12.16
CA LEU A 310 9.21 -12.24 -12.03
C LEU A 310 8.14 -12.52 -10.95
N ASN A 311 7.61 -13.75 -10.90
CA ASN A 311 6.64 -14.14 -9.88
C ASN A 311 7.24 -14.15 -8.47
N GLU A 312 8.49 -14.60 -8.34
CA GLU A 312 9.24 -14.60 -7.08
C GLU A 312 9.44 -13.16 -6.57
N GLU A 313 9.79 -12.22 -7.45
CA GLU A 313 9.97 -10.81 -7.09
C GLU A 313 8.64 -10.17 -6.63
N ILE A 314 7.54 -10.40 -7.35
CA ILE A 314 6.20 -9.96 -6.92
C ILE A 314 5.84 -10.57 -5.56
N SER A 315 6.02 -11.89 -5.41
CA SER A 315 5.71 -12.59 -4.16
C SER A 315 6.54 -12.07 -2.99
N HIS A 316 7.79 -11.71 -3.25
CA HIS A 316 8.70 -11.12 -2.27
C HIS A 316 8.21 -9.73 -1.81
N ILE A 317 7.83 -8.85 -2.74
CA ILE A 317 7.27 -7.53 -2.43
C ILE A 317 5.98 -7.66 -1.61
N GLU A 318 5.07 -8.54 -2.02
CA GLU A 318 3.80 -8.78 -1.30
C GLU A 318 4.03 -9.36 0.10
N THR A 319 4.98 -10.30 0.24
CA THR A 319 5.38 -10.86 1.53
C THR A 319 6.00 -9.81 2.44
N ALA A 320 6.82 -8.90 1.90
CA ALA A 320 7.38 -7.77 2.63
C ALA A 320 6.26 -6.83 3.14
N CYS A 321 5.27 -6.55 2.30
CA CYS A 321 4.09 -5.76 2.68
C CYS A 321 3.27 -6.44 3.78
N GLU A 322 2.99 -7.74 3.65
CA GLU A 322 2.21 -8.48 4.65
C GLU A 322 2.94 -8.57 5.99
N ASN A 323 4.26 -8.80 5.98
CA ASN A 323 5.08 -8.80 7.18
C ASN A 323 5.13 -7.41 7.84
N HIS A 324 5.19 -6.34 7.04
CA HIS A 324 5.12 -4.98 7.53
C HIS A 324 3.79 -4.71 8.25
N LEU A 325 2.65 -5.07 7.63
CA LEU A 325 1.31 -4.93 8.21
C LEU A 325 1.16 -5.71 9.52
N LYS A 326 1.55 -6.99 9.55
CA LYS A 326 1.55 -7.81 10.77
C LYS A 326 2.45 -7.22 11.85
N GLY A 327 3.62 -6.72 11.48
CA GLY A 327 4.56 -6.05 12.38
C GLY A 327 3.96 -4.79 13.02
N LEU A 328 3.20 -4.02 12.24
CA LEU A 328 2.50 -2.82 12.69
C LEU A 328 1.43 -3.16 13.75
N VAL A 329 0.53 -4.10 13.46
CA VAL A 329 -0.50 -4.55 14.41
C VAL A 329 0.14 -5.08 15.70
N ARG A 330 1.19 -5.90 15.60
CA ARG A 330 1.90 -6.44 16.76
C ARG A 330 2.51 -5.34 17.63
N ARG A 331 3.14 -4.33 17.04
CA ARG A 331 3.71 -3.19 17.80
C ARG A 331 2.64 -2.37 18.50
N ALA A 332 1.51 -2.15 17.83
CA ALA A 332 0.37 -1.46 18.41
C ALA A 332 -0.25 -2.25 19.57
N GLY A 333 -0.47 -3.56 19.41
CA GLY A 333 -1.00 -4.43 20.45
C GLY A 333 -0.05 -4.60 21.66
N ALA A 334 1.25 -4.43 21.49
CA ALA A 334 2.22 -4.42 22.60
C ALA A 334 2.17 -3.13 23.42
N ASN A 335 1.67 -2.03 22.85
CA ASN A 335 1.60 -0.72 23.49
C ASN A 335 0.23 -0.06 23.27
N PRO A 336 -0.88 -0.69 23.72
CA PRO A 336 -2.25 -0.24 23.42
C PRO A 336 -2.50 1.18 23.91
N ALA A 337 -1.87 1.56 25.03
CA ALA A 337 -1.95 2.92 25.56
C ALA A 337 -1.64 3.97 24.47
N ASN A 338 -0.72 3.72 23.54
CA ASN A 338 -0.33 4.70 22.51
C ASN A 338 -1.44 5.04 21.53
N PHE A 339 -2.49 4.22 21.46
CA PHE A 339 -3.61 4.36 20.54
C PHE A 339 -4.94 4.63 21.27
N ASP A 340 -4.92 4.74 22.60
CA ASP A 340 -6.11 4.80 23.46
C ASP A 340 -6.00 5.96 24.47
N ILE A 341 -7.13 6.60 24.79
CA ILE A 341 -7.24 7.59 25.86
C ILE A 341 -8.07 7.02 27.00
N GLN A 342 -7.45 6.89 28.17
CA GLN A 342 -8.24 6.63 29.38
C GLN A 342 -9.20 7.79 29.66
N VAL A 343 -10.50 7.51 29.55
CA VAL A 343 -11.58 8.46 29.87
C VAL A 343 -11.39 9.00 31.28
N MET A 344 -11.15 10.32 31.37
CA MET A 344 -10.99 10.99 32.65
C MET A 344 -12.32 11.61 33.08
N ALA A 345 -13.00 10.99 34.04
CA ALA A 345 -14.22 11.53 34.63
C ALA A 345 -13.91 12.80 35.45
N LEU A 346 -14.67 13.87 35.21
CA LEU A 346 -14.63 15.08 36.03
C LEU A 346 -15.72 14.94 37.07
N ASN A 347 -15.35 14.60 38.30
CA ASN A 347 -16.31 14.31 39.35
C ASN A 347 -16.67 15.56 40.17
N ALA A 348 -17.85 15.52 40.79
CA ALA A 348 -18.36 16.62 41.62
C ALA A 348 -17.40 16.99 42.76
N GLU A 349 -16.64 16.03 43.30
CA GLU A 349 -15.64 16.27 44.34
C GLU A 349 -14.41 17.06 43.85
N GLY A 350 -13.96 16.83 42.61
CA GLY A 350 -12.89 17.61 41.98
C GLY A 350 -13.32 19.05 41.76
N VAL A 351 -14.52 19.22 41.18
CA VAL A 351 -15.18 20.52 40.97
C VAL A 351 -15.32 21.29 42.28
N GLU A 352 -15.80 20.62 43.34
CA GLU A 352 -15.99 21.26 44.66
C GLU A 352 -14.65 21.62 45.34
N ARG A 353 -13.59 20.82 45.15
CA ARG A 353 -12.25 21.16 45.67
C ARG A 353 -11.67 22.41 45.03
N ASP A 354 -11.81 22.54 43.71
CA ASP A 354 -11.39 23.74 43.01
C ASP A 354 -12.19 24.96 43.42
N ARG A 355 -13.51 24.81 43.57
CA ARG A 355 -14.40 25.84 44.12
C ARG A 355 -13.95 26.32 45.49
N GLN A 356 -13.65 25.42 46.43
CA GLN A 356 -13.21 25.79 47.77
C GLN A 356 -11.85 26.49 47.80
N ARG A 357 -10.99 26.21 46.81
CA ARG A 357 -9.71 26.91 46.64
C ARG A 357 -9.92 28.29 46.03
N GLU A 358 -10.80 28.40 45.06
CA GLU A 358 -11.17 29.66 44.42
C GLU A 358 -11.77 30.63 45.42
N SER A 359 -12.76 30.22 46.21
CA SER A 359 -13.38 31.10 47.22
C SER A 359 -12.35 31.66 48.22
N LYS A 360 -11.34 30.87 48.59
CA LYS A 360 -10.21 31.29 49.43
C LYS A 360 -9.23 32.25 48.73
N HIS A 361 -9.09 32.16 47.41
CA HIS A 361 -8.19 33.02 46.62
C HIS A 361 -8.87 34.33 46.21
N VAL A 362 -10.13 34.29 45.78
CA VAL A 362 -10.95 35.48 45.47
C VAL A 362 -11.12 36.36 46.71
N ALA A 363 -11.35 35.76 47.89
CA ALA A 363 -11.37 36.48 49.16
C ALA A 363 -10.03 37.18 49.51
N LYS A 364 -8.93 36.84 48.82
CA LYS A 364 -7.61 37.48 48.94
C LYS A 364 -7.26 38.38 47.75
N GLY A 365 -8.22 38.73 46.90
CA GLY A 365 -8.01 39.56 45.71
C GLY A 365 -7.55 38.81 44.46
N GLY A 366 -7.69 37.48 44.43
CA GLY A 366 -7.45 36.65 43.25
C GLY A 366 -8.58 36.74 42.21
N ILE A 367 -8.30 36.33 40.97
CA ILE A 367 -9.27 36.31 39.85
C ILE A 367 -10.04 34.97 39.86
N ALA A 368 -11.34 35.02 39.53
CA ALA A 368 -12.22 33.86 39.39
C ALA A 368 -11.74 32.85 38.32
N ILE A 369 -12.21 31.61 38.44
CA ILE A 369 -12.08 30.54 37.46
C ILE A 369 -12.95 30.92 36.26
N ASP A 370 -12.34 31.01 35.08
CA ASP A 370 -13.05 31.23 33.82
C ASP A 370 -13.31 29.88 33.13
N THR A 371 -14.58 29.48 33.08
CA THR A 371 -15.03 28.22 32.47
C THR A 371 -15.32 28.35 30.97
N SER A 372 -15.25 29.56 30.39
CA SER A 372 -15.68 29.84 29.02
C SER A 372 -14.86 29.06 27.98
N ALA A 373 -13.53 29.05 28.09
CA ALA A 373 -12.65 28.31 27.19
C ALA A 373 -12.85 26.78 27.27
N ALA A 374 -13.03 26.26 28.49
CA ALA A 374 -13.36 24.85 28.72
C ALA A 374 -14.73 24.48 28.13
N ARG A 375 -15.73 25.37 28.29
CA ARG A 375 -17.06 25.19 27.72
C ARG A 375 -17.04 25.19 26.19
N VAL A 376 -16.33 26.13 25.56
CA VAL A 376 -16.16 26.16 24.10
C VAL A 376 -15.45 24.89 23.61
N THR A 377 -14.39 24.47 24.30
CA THR A 377 -13.70 23.20 24.01
C THR A 377 -14.65 22.01 24.03
N GLY A 378 -15.43 21.85 25.11
CA GLY A 378 -16.32 20.71 25.26
C GLY A 378 -17.56 20.74 24.36
N SER A 379 -18.02 21.92 23.95
CA SER A 379 -19.26 22.09 23.15
C SER A 379 -19.03 22.28 21.65
N VAL A 380 -17.82 22.68 21.24
CA VAL A 380 -17.49 22.98 19.84
C VAL A 380 -16.38 22.07 19.33
N HIS A 381 -15.17 22.16 19.90
CA HIS A 381 -13.99 21.51 19.33
C HIS A 381 -14.01 19.98 19.50
N MET A 382 -14.32 19.47 20.70
CA MET A 382 -14.35 18.03 20.93
C MET A 382 -15.42 17.31 20.08
N PRO A 383 -16.67 17.82 19.97
CA PRO A 383 -17.66 17.28 19.04
C PRO A 383 -17.22 17.36 17.56
N ALA A 384 -16.59 18.46 17.13
CA ALA A 384 -16.12 18.61 15.75
C ALA A 384 -15.03 17.58 15.39
N VAL A 385 -14.09 17.31 16.31
CA VAL A 385 -13.11 16.23 16.17
C VAL A 385 -13.84 14.88 16.07
N ALA A 386 -14.78 14.59 16.97
CA ALA A 386 -15.53 13.33 16.97
C ALA A 386 -16.27 13.09 15.64
N ASP A 387 -16.97 14.11 15.13
CA ASP A 387 -17.71 14.03 13.87
C ASP A 387 -16.78 13.79 12.67
N THR A 388 -15.62 14.45 12.66
CA THR A 388 -14.63 14.27 11.60
C THR A 388 -14.04 12.86 11.63
N LEU A 389 -13.63 12.36 12.80
CA LEU A 389 -13.08 11.01 12.95
C LEU A 389 -14.10 9.93 12.57
N GLN A 390 -15.38 10.12 12.92
CA GLN A 390 -16.46 9.21 12.51
C GLN A 390 -16.67 9.23 10.99
N ALA A 391 -16.68 10.40 10.36
CA ALA A 391 -16.78 10.52 8.91
C ALA A 391 -15.58 9.87 8.20
N MET A 392 -14.38 10.02 8.76
CA MET A 392 -13.16 9.36 8.29
C MET A 392 -13.27 7.83 8.37
N HIS A 393 -13.76 7.31 9.50
CA HIS A 393 -14.01 5.88 9.67
C HIS A 393 -14.94 5.35 8.57
N ASP A 394 -16.08 6.00 8.35
CA ASP A 394 -17.06 5.57 7.35
C ASP A 394 -16.52 5.65 5.93
N ARG A 395 -15.71 6.67 5.63
CA ARG A 395 -15.01 6.80 4.34
C ARG A 395 -13.99 5.70 4.12
N ALA A 396 -13.21 5.34 5.14
CA ALA A 396 -12.18 4.31 5.05
C ALA A 396 -12.75 2.93 4.67
N LEU A 397 -13.98 2.62 5.11
CA LEU A 397 -14.68 1.39 4.71
C LEU A 397 -14.93 1.30 3.19
N GLY A 398 -14.97 2.44 2.50
CA GLY A 398 -15.09 2.51 1.05
C GLY A 398 -13.76 2.32 0.29
N ILE A 399 -12.62 2.38 0.98
CA ILE A 399 -11.30 2.29 0.34
C ILE A 399 -10.88 0.83 0.29
N ASN A 400 -11.29 0.16 -0.79
CA ASN A 400 -11.04 -1.27 -0.99
C ASN A 400 -10.01 -1.50 -2.10
N PRO A 401 -8.77 -1.93 -1.79
CA PRO A 401 -7.77 -2.25 -2.82
C PRO A 401 -8.08 -3.55 -3.55
N ARG A 402 -8.89 -4.45 -2.98
CA ARG A 402 -9.11 -5.81 -3.51
C ARG A 402 -9.54 -5.83 -4.98
N PRO A 403 -10.55 -5.07 -5.44
CA PRO A 403 -10.96 -5.09 -6.84
C PRO A 403 -9.81 -4.66 -7.77
N ALA A 404 -9.08 -3.62 -7.38
CA ALA A 404 -8.00 -3.05 -8.18
C ALA A 404 -6.76 -3.94 -8.30
N ILE A 405 -6.54 -4.88 -7.36
CA ILE A 405 -5.38 -5.79 -7.37
C ILE A 405 -5.74 -7.24 -7.71
N THR A 406 -7.00 -7.53 -8.03
CA THR A 406 -7.46 -8.89 -8.36
C THR A 406 -6.86 -9.35 -9.70
N ARG A 407 -6.36 -10.58 -9.73
CA ARG A 407 -5.61 -11.13 -10.87
C ARG A 407 -5.60 -12.66 -10.87
N HIS A 408 -4.89 -13.26 -11.83
CA HIS A 408 -4.72 -14.71 -11.89
C HIS A 408 -4.05 -15.25 -10.60
N ALA A 409 -4.51 -16.40 -10.09
CA ALA A 409 -4.06 -16.95 -8.82
C ALA A 409 -2.59 -17.36 -8.79
N SER A 410 -1.98 -17.59 -9.95
CA SER A 410 -0.57 -17.94 -10.11
C SER A 410 0.39 -16.74 -10.10
N VAL A 411 -0.11 -15.50 -10.00
CA VAL A 411 0.73 -14.29 -9.96
C VAL A 411 0.82 -13.77 -8.52
N GLY A 412 2.04 -13.71 -7.98
CA GLY A 412 2.34 -13.31 -6.61
C GLY A 412 1.88 -14.34 -5.58
N VAL A 413 1.48 -13.87 -4.40
CA VAL A 413 1.01 -14.71 -3.27
C VAL A 413 -0.42 -15.23 -3.46
N GLY A 414 -1.13 -14.78 -4.48
CA GLY A 414 -2.45 -15.29 -4.86
C GLY A 414 -3.34 -14.29 -5.61
N ALA A 415 -4.57 -14.70 -5.91
CA ALA A 415 -5.49 -13.94 -6.77
C ALA A 415 -5.91 -12.57 -6.23
N VAL A 416 -5.73 -12.33 -4.93
CA VAL A 416 -6.13 -11.09 -4.25
C VAL A 416 -4.97 -10.44 -3.47
N GLY A 417 -3.74 -10.89 -3.72
CA GLY A 417 -2.51 -10.38 -3.13
C GLY A 417 -2.61 -10.14 -1.61
N ILE A 418 -2.17 -8.95 -1.20
CA ILE A 418 -2.13 -8.48 0.19
C ILE A 418 -3.49 -8.15 0.81
N SER A 419 -4.61 -8.24 0.08
CA SER A 419 -5.88 -7.64 0.51
C SER A 419 -6.39 -8.14 1.86
N GLY A 420 -6.14 -9.41 2.22
CA GLY A 420 -6.52 -9.97 3.52
C GLY A 420 -5.81 -9.27 4.67
N GLY A 421 -4.47 -9.27 4.66
CA GLY A 421 -3.66 -8.62 5.69
C GLY A 421 -3.85 -7.10 5.74
N TYR A 422 -4.12 -6.45 4.60
CA TYR A 422 -4.49 -5.05 4.54
C TYR A 422 -5.78 -4.78 5.30
N TRP A 423 -6.84 -5.55 5.04
CA TRP A 423 -8.13 -5.35 5.70
C TRP A 423 -8.07 -5.63 7.21
N ASP A 424 -7.38 -6.71 7.61
CA ASP A 424 -7.20 -7.02 9.04
C ASP A 424 -6.49 -5.87 9.78
N THR A 425 -5.49 -5.27 9.15
CA THR A 425 -4.75 -4.14 9.73
C THR A 425 -5.56 -2.85 9.72
N MET A 426 -6.28 -2.57 8.62
CA MET A 426 -7.15 -1.39 8.54
C MET A 426 -8.24 -1.44 9.60
N TRP A 427 -8.92 -2.57 9.77
CA TRP A 427 -9.97 -2.72 10.79
C TRP A 427 -9.42 -2.50 12.19
N TYR A 428 -8.26 -3.08 12.49
CA TYR A 428 -7.60 -2.91 13.78
C TYR A 428 -7.37 -1.43 14.14
N PHE A 429 -6.95 -0.58 13.20
CA PHE A 429 -6.74 0.85 13.46
C PHE A 429 -8.01 1.69 13.32
N LEU A 430 -8.99 1.25 12.53
CA LEU A 430 -10.30 1.90 12.44
C LEU A 430 -11.09 1.77 13.74
N ASP A 431 -10.94 0.67 14.47
CA ASP A 431 -11.52 0.52 15.80
C ASP A 431 -10.98 1.59 16.77
N TYR A 432 -9.66 1.79 16.83
CA TYR A 432 -9.07 2.88 17.64
C TYR A 432 -9.48 4.29 17.16
N LEU A 433 -9.63 4.49 15.84
CA LEU A 433 -10.10 5.77 15.30
C LEU A 433 -11.53 6.09 15.78
N LYS A 434 -12.38 5.07 15.81
CA LYS A 434 -13.76 5.17 16.28
C LYS A 434 -13.82 5.36 17.81
N GLU A 435 -13.01 4.62 18.57
CA GLU A 435 -12.89 4.79 20.01
C GLU A 435 -12.48 6.22 20.36
N LEU A 436 -11.48 6.77 19.68
CA LEU A 436 -11.07 8.18 19.85
C LEU A 436 -12.23 9.15 19.55
N ALA A 437 -13.06 8.88 18.54
CA ALA A 437 -14.23 9.70 18.23
C ALA A 437 -15.25 9.67 19.38
N ASP A 438 -15.56 8.49 19.91
CA ASP A 438 -16.47 8.30 21.03
C ASP A 438 -15.95 8.96 22.31
N GLU A 439 -14.64 8.84 22.57
CA GLU A 439 -13.95 9.50 23.68
C GLU A 439 -14.01 11.02 23.57
N MET A 440 -13.81 11.61 22.40
CA MET A 440 -13.94 13.06 22.24
C MET A 440 -15.38 13.51 22.54
N ARG A 441 -16.38 12.74 22.11
CA ARG A 441 -17.80 13.05 22.36
C ARG A 441 -18.15 12.95 23.85
N VAL A 442 -17.74 11.87 24.54
CA VAL A 442 -17.99 11.68 25.98
C VAL A 442 -17.19 12.68 26.82
N GLY A 443 -15.92 12.91 26.47
CA GLY A 443 -15.05 13.87 27.14
C GLY A 443 -15.58 15.30 27.04
N GLY A 444 -16.07 15.71 25.87
CA GLY A 444 -16.70 17.02 25.67
C GLY A 444 -17.96 17.20 26.51
N ALA A 445 -18.85 16.20 26.51
CA ALA A 445 -20.07 16.23 27.33
C ALA A 445 -19.76 16.32 28.83
N ASN A 446 -18.78 15.55 29.31
CA ASN A 446 -18.30 15.57 30.69
C ASN A 446 -17.72 16.94 31.06
N LEU A 447 -16.95 17.57 30.16
CA LEU A 447 -16.39 18.91 30.36
C LEU A 447 -17.49 19.99 30.46
N VAL A 448 -18.49 19.94 29.57
CA VAL A 448 -19.64 20.86 29.62
C VAL A 448 -20.46 20.68 30.91
N ALA A 449 -20.67 19.44 31.34
CA ALA A 449 -21.34 19.14 32.60
C ALA A 449 -20.58 19.72 33.81
N ALA A 450 -19.25 19.60 33.82
CA ALA A 450 -18.42 20.20 34.87
C ALA A 450 -18.53 21.74 34.87
N CYS A 451 -18.50 22.40 33.71
CA CYS A 451 -18.71 23.85 33.62
C CYS A 451 -20.10 24.26 34.16
N ASN A 452 -21.16 23.53 33.82
CA ASN A 452 -22.52 23.83 34.34
C ASN A 452 -22.58 23.75 35.87
N ALA A 453 -21.93 22.76 36.48
CA ALA A 453 -21.89 22.60 37.94
C ALA A 453 -21.10 23.72 38.66
N PHE A 454 -20.11 24.32 37.98
CA PHE A 454 -19.45 25.53 38.49
C PHE A 454 -20.41 26.72 38.45
N ASP A 455 -20.98 27.02 37.28
CA ASP A 455 -21.83 28.19 37.02
C ASP A 455 -23.09 28.21 37.90
N GLU A 456 -23.79 27.08 38.06
CA GLU A 456 -25.05 26.99 38.85
C GLU A 456 -24.87 27.44 40.31
N ASN A 457 -23.71 27.17 40.90
CA ASN A 457 -23.44 27.49 42.30
C ASN A 457 -22.67 28.83 42.42
N GLU A 458 -22.05 29.35 41.35
CA GLU A 458 -21.64 30.76 41.30
C GLU A 458 -22.87 31.69 41.28
N GLN A 459 -23.90 31.36 40.48
CA GLN A 459 -25.16 32.09 40.48
C GLN A 459 -25.82 32.08 41.87
N ALA A 460 -25.82 30.95 42.57
CA ALA A 460 -26.32 30.87 43.94
C ALA A 460 -25.56 31.80 44.91
N ASN A 461 -24.24 31.94 44.75
CA ASN A 461 -23.42 32.84 45.56
C ASN A 461 -23.62 34.32 45.19
N VAL A 462 -23.77 34.64 43.90
CA VAL A 462 -24.13 35.98 43.42
C VAL A 462 -25.49 36.39 43.94
N ASP A 463 -26.47 35.48 43.96
CA ASP A 463 -27.81 35.73 44.51
C ASP A 463 -27.75 35.99 46.03
N ILE A 464 -26.93 35.23 46.77
CA ILE A 464 -26.66 35.47 48.20
C ILE A 464 -25.96 36.81 48.42
N LEU A 465 -24.95 37.14 47.62
CA LEU A 465 -24.22 38.41 47.70
C LEU A 465 -25.12 39.61 47.37
N ASN A 466 -25.93 39.53 46.32
CA ASN A 466 -26.89 40.57 45.95
C ASN A 466 -27.96 40.74 47.03
N LYS A 467 -28.44 39.64 47.63
CA LYS A 467 -29.37 39.69 48.76
C LYS A 467 -28.73 40.33 50.00
N THR A 468 -27.50 39.96 50.32
CA THR A 468 -26.75 40.53 51.45
C THR A 468 -26.41 42.01 51.21
N ALA A 469 -26.07 42.38 49.97
CA ALA A 469 -25.82 43.77 49.58
C ALA A 469 -27.09 44.63 49.65
N ALA A 470 -28.25 44.07 49.26
CA ALA A 470 -29.54 44.74 49.42
C ALA A 470 -29.89 44.98 50.91
N GLU A 471 -29.61 44.01 51.79
CA GLU A 471 -29.80 44.13 53.24
C GLU A 471 -28.85 45.15 53.90
N VAL A 472 -27.69 45.42 53.30
CA VAL A 472 -26.73 46.44 53.77
C VAL A 472 -27.11 47.86 53.34
N VAL A 473 -27.83 48.02 52.23
CA VAL A 473 -28.27 49.34 51.71
C VAL A 473 -29.56 49.84 52.39
N GLU A 474 -30.35 48.96 53.02
CA GLU A 474 -31.55 49.30 53.80
C GLU A 474 -31.27 49.65 55.29
N ARG A 475 -30.01 49.64 55.72
CA ARG A 475 -29.57 50.17 57.03
C ARG A 475 -28.82 51.49 56.86
#